data_AF-A0A7S8F2D0-F1
#
_entry.id   AF-A0A7S8F2D0-F1
#
_cell.length_a   1.000
_cell.length_b   1.000
_cell.length_c   1.000
_cell.angle_alpha   90.00
_cell.angle_beta   90.00
_cell.angle_gamma   90.00
#
_symmetry.space_group_name_H-M   'P 1'
#
loop_
_entity.id
_entity.type
_entity.pdbx_description
1 polymer ?
#
loop_
_entity_poly.entity_id
_entity_poly.type
_entity_poly.pdbx_seq_one_letter_code
_entity_poly.pdbx_strand_id
1 'polypeptide(L)'
;MKPDYIICHSKYVLDIAMSFGWKAGARYTNLRDVKHLNSVHFIDIDWKNYDYDRHLHAVREKRPALTVARDVLDATHLDEILREAEVLGRYCETVIVVPKDPALMDEPRLSVPYMFRLGYSVPTRYGGTEIPTTFFRGPVHLLGGRPDVQRELARQMDVQSIDGNRLTLDAKFGDYFDGQRFRPHPEGGYRRCVTDSIRNVKALWETDTDHD
;
A
#
# COMPACT_ATOMS: atom_id res chain seq x y z
N MET A 1 -9.11 4.67 -14.10
CA MET A 1 -9.76 4.67 -12.78
C MET A 1 -8.80 5.31 -11.79
N LYS A 2 -9.27 6.10 -10.81
CA LYS A 2 -8.39 6.68 -9.78
C LYS A 2 -8.06 5.61 -8.73
N PRO A 3 -6.80 5.43 -8.30
CA PRO A 3 -6.48 4.43 -7.29
C PRO A 3 -7.01 4.83 -5.91
N ASP A 4 -7.26 3.83 -5.07
CA ASP A 4 -7.46 4.07 -3.63
C ASP A 4 -6.15 4.54 -2.98
N TYR A 5 -6.19 5.67 -2.26
CA TYR A 5 -5.08 6.15 -1.43
C TYR A 5 -5.27 5.68 -0.01
N ILE A 6 -4.28 4.97 0.53
CA ILE A 6 -4.39 4.32 1.82
C ILE A 6 -3.29 4.84 2.75
N ILE A 7 -3.66 5.10 4.00
CA ILE A 7 -2.69 5.46 5.03
C ILE A 7 -2.81 4.53 6.24
N CYS A 8 -1.68 4.04 6.73
CA CYS A 8 -1.60 3.06 7.82
C CYS A 8 -0.80 3.66 8.99
N HIS A 9 -1.38 4.63 9.69
CA HIS A 9 -0.66 5.40 10.70
C HIS A 9 -1.50 5.68 11.96
N SER A 10 -0.99 6.52 12.85
CA SER A 10 -1.68 6.98 14.05
C SER A 10 -3.05 7.59 13.76
N LYS A 11 -3.97 7.48 14.72
CA LYS A 11 -5.31 8.11 14.66
C LYS A 11 -5.26 9.55 14.13
N TYR A 12 -4.33 10.35 14.65
CA TYR A 12 -4.17 11.75 14.26
C TYR A 12 -3.91 11.94 12.74
N VAL A 13 -3.06 11.10 12.16
CA VAL A 13 -2.73 11.17 10.73
C VAL A 13 -3.88 10.59 9.89
N LEU A 14 -4.53 9.52 10.37
CA LEU A 14 -5.73 8.97 9.74
C LEU A 14 -6.82 10.02 9.62
N ASP A 15 -7.12 10.76 10.70
CA ASP A 15 -8.14 11.81 10.71
C ASP A 15 -7.86 12.90 9.66
N ILE A 16 -6.60 13.32 9.53
CA ILE A 16 -6.19 14.28 8.49
C ILE A 16 -6.38 13.67 7.10
N ALA A 17 -5.89 12.46 6.86
CA ALA A 17 -5.95 11.84 5.54
C ALA A 17 -7.39 11.61 5.06
N MET A 18 -8.26 11.15 5.97
CA MET A 18 -9.68 10.93 5.69
C MET A 18 -10.40 12.24 5.33
N SER A 19 -10.00 13.40 5.87
CA SER A 19 -10.58 14.68 5.45
C SER A 19 -10.25 15.06 4.00
N PHE A 20 -9.25 14.41 3.39
CA PHE A 20 -8.93 14.50 1.95
C PHE A 20 -9.44 13.28 1.16
N GLY A 21 -10.28 12.44 1.76
CA GLY A 21 -10.86 11.26 1.12
C GLY A 21 -9.89 10.08 0.96
N TRP A 22 -8.77 10.06 1.68
CA TRP A 22 -7.94 8.85 1.78
C TRP A 22 -8.67 7.79 2.61
N LYS A 23 -8.37 6.53 2.32
CA LYS A 23 -8.88 5.37 3.03
C LYS A 23 -7.98 5.05 4.23
N ALA A 24 -8.60 4.68 5.34
CA ALA A 24 -7.88 4.30 6.54
C ALA A 24 -7.45 2.83 6.48
N GLY A 25 -6.19 2.57 6.79
CA GLY A 25 -5.65 1.24 7.00
C GLY A 25 -4.91 1.13 8.34
N ALA A 26 -4.52 -0.10 8.68
CA ALA A 26 -3.66 -0.38 9.81
C ALA A 26 -2.83 -1.62 9.56
N ARG A 27 -1.66 -1.71 10.20
CA ARG A 27 -0.98 -3.00 10.33
C ARG A 27 -1.74 -3.87 11.33
N TYR A 28 -1.82 -5.18 11.11
CA TYR A 28 -2.53 -6.09 12.03
C TYR A 28 -1.97 -6.07 13.47
N THR A 29 -0.71 -5.67 13.65
CA THR A 29 -0.09 -5.52 14.97
C THR A 29 -0.43 -4.20 15.68
N ASN A 30 -1.11 -3.26 15.00
CA ASN A 30 -1.44 -1.94 15.54
C ASN A 30 -2.88 -1.51 15.19
N LEU A 31 -3.89 -2.27 15.63
CA LEU A 31 -5.30 -1.96 15.37
C LEU A 31 -5.89 -0.87 16.28
N ARG A 32 -5.15 -0.42 17.31
CA ARG A 32 -5.64 0.59 18.26
C ARG A 32 -5.99 1.91 17.57
N ASP A 33 -5.21 2.27 16.54
CA ASP A 33 -5.35 3.54 15.83
C ASP A 33 -6.62 3.60 14.99
N VAL A 34 -7.17 2.45 14.59
CA VAL A 34 -8.40 2.33 13.80
C VAL A 34 -9.62 1.89 14.60
N LYS A 35 -9.50 1.69 15.92
CA LYS A 35 -10.59 1.20 16.79
C LYS A 35 -11.84 2.09 16.77
N HIS A 36 -11.66 3.39 16.50
CA HIS A 36 -12.73 4.38 16.46
C HIS A 36 -13.46 4.46 15.12
N LEU A 37 -13.00 3.71 14.11
CA LEU A 37 -13.58 3.69 12.77
C LEU A 37 -14.63 2.57 12.67
N ASN A 38 -15.73 2.86 11.98
CA ASN A 38 -16.77 1.86 11.70
C ASN A 38 -16.31 0.80 10.68
N SER A 39 -15.37 1.17 9.81
CA SER A 39 -14.82 0.31 8.76
C SER A 39 -13.34 0.62 8.55
N VAL A 40 -12.53 -0.41 8.37
CA VAL A 40 -11.11 -0.29 8.00
C VAL A 40 -10.98 -0.71 6.55
N HIS A 41 -10.33 0.07 5.70
CA HIS A 41 -10.21 -0.25 4.27
C HIS A 41 -9.10 -1.27 4.01
N PHE A 42 -8.03 -1.22 4.79
CA PHE A 42 -6.82 -2.01 4.53
C PHE A 42 -6.19 -2.55 5.81
N ILE A 43 -5.87 -3.85 5.81
CA ILE A 43 -5.04 -4.46 6.86
C ILE A 43 -3.72 -4.92 6.24
N ASP A 44 -2.64 -4.28 6.68
CA ASP A 44 -1.25 -4.54 6.27
C ASP A 44 -0.55 -5.55 7.19
N ILE A 45 0.52 -6.15 6.68
CA ILE A 45 1.33 -7.15 7.38
C ILE A 45 2.52 -6.54 8.13
N ASP A 46 2.98 -7.23 9.15
CA ASP A 46 4.32 -7.04 9.71
C ASP A 46 5.30 -7.96 8.97
N TRP A 47 5.81 -7.52 7.81
CA TRP A 47 6.65 -8.37 6.95
C TRP A 47 7.90 -8.92 7.66
N LYS A 48 8.42 -8.22 8.68
CA LYS A 48 9.62 -8.66 9.42
C LYS A 48 9.32 -9.79 10.40
N ASN A 49 8.13 -9.75 11.01
CA ASN A 49 7.71 -10.69 12.05
C ASN A 49 6.30 -11.16 11.73
N TYR A 50 6.10 -11.75 10.56
CA TYR A 50 4.78 -12.13 10.07
C TYR A 50 4.23 -13.31 10.87
N ASP A 51 2.98 -13.17 11.30
CA ASP A 51 2.21 -14.18 12.03
C ASP A 51 0.84 -14.31 11.36
N TYR A 52 0.62 -15.43 10.68
CA TYR A 52 -0.57 -15.69 9.89
C TYR A 52 -1.84 -15.71 10.75
N ASP A 53 -1.81 -16.36 11.92
CA ASP A 53 -2.99 -16.51 12.77
C ASP A 53 -3.46 -15.17 13.32
N ARG A 54 -2.50 -14.34 13.77
CA ARG A 54 -2.81 -12.97 14.23
C ARG A 54 -3.31 -12.10 13.09
N HIS A 55 -2.74 -12.25 11.91
CA HIS A 55 -3.17 -11.52 10.73
C HIS A 55 -4.60 -11.91 10.32
N LEU A 56 -4.88 -13.21 10.19
CA LEU A 56 -6.20 -13.74 9.87
C LEU A 56 -7.24 -13.32 10.90
N HIS A 57 -6.90 -13.33 12.19
CA HIS A 57 -7.78 -12.83 13.25
C HIS A 57 -8.15 -11.35 13.03
N ALA A 58 -7.18 -10.50 12.73
CA ALA A 58 -7.41 -9.08 12.45
C ALA A 58 -8.29 -8.87 11.21
N VAL A 59 -8.03 -9.59 10.12
CA VAL A 59 -8.82 -9.50 8.89
C VAL A 59 -10.25 -9.98 9.13
N ARG A 60 -10.44 -11.07 9.87
CA ARG A 60 -11.78 -11.57 10.23
C ARG A 60 -12.55 -10.60 11.12
N GLU A 61 -11.87 -9.96 12.08
CA GLU A 61 -12.50 -8.98 12.98
C GLU A 61 -12.89 -7.70 12.23
N LYS A 62 -11.99 -7.17 11.40
CA LYS A 62 -12.16 -5.86 10.75
C LYS A 62 -12.87 -5.91 9.40
N ARG A 63 -12.90 -7.07 8.75
CA ARG A 63 -13.44 -7.29 7.40
C ARG A 63 -13.05 -6.18 6.42
N PRO A 64 -11.74 -5.95 6.19
CA PRO A 64 -11.30 -4.85 5.36
C PRO A 64 -11.66 -5.08 3.89
N ALA A 65 -11.68 -4.01 3.08
CA ALA A 65 -11.79 -4.16 1.63
C ALA A 65 -10.54 -4.84 1.06
N LEU A 66 -9.37 -4.46 1.58
CA LEU A 66 -8.06 -4.92 1.12
C LEU A 66 -7.25 -5.55 2.27
N THR A 67 -6.48 -6.56 1.95
CA THR A 67 -5.41 -7.06 2.83
C THR A 67 -4.26 -7.63 2.00
N VAL A 68 -3.15 -7.98 2.63
CA VAL A 68 -1.96 -8.51 1.96
C VAL A 68 -1.67 -9.91 2.49
N ALA A 69 -1.50 -10.87 1.60
CA ALA A 69 -0.96 -12.18 1.97
C ALA A 69 0.52 -12.05 2.39
N ARG A 70 1.10 -13.13 2.90
CA ARG A 70 2.55 -13.19 3.12
C ARG A 70 3.30 -12.87 1.82
N ASP A 71 4.42 -12.15 1.92
CA ASP A 71 5.32 -11.92 0.78
C ASP A 71 5.87 -13.27 0.26
N VAL A 72 5.87 -13.44 -1.07
CA VAL A 72 6.44 -14.63 -1.74
C VAL A 72 7.93 -14.41 -1.97
N LEU A 73 8.70 -14.60 -0.90
CA LEU A 73 10.17 -14.48 -0.89
C LEU A 73 10.89 -15.65 -1.57
N ASP A 74 10.20 -16.79 -1.67
CA ASP A 74 10.69 -18.04 -2.27
C ASP A 74 9.51 -18.64 -3.06
N ALA A 75 9.71 -18.82 -4.37
CA ALA A 75 8.71 -19.33 -5.29
C ALA A 75 8.19 -20.73 -4.91
N THR A 76 8.99 -21.53 -4.19
CA THR A 76 8.58 -22.87 -3.74
C THR A 76 7.46 -22.85 -2.70
N HIS A 77 7.25 -21.73 -2.01
CA HIS A 77 6.17 -21.53 -1.05
C HIS A 77 4.92 -20.88 -1.66
N LEU A 78 4.88 -20.60 -2.96
CA LEU A 78 3.78 -19.89 -3.60
C LEU A 78 2.43 -20.57 -3.34
N ASP A 79 2.33 -21.89 -3.53
CA ASP A 79 1.08 -22.63 -3.35
C ASP A 79 0.53 -22.53 -1.91
N GLU A 80 1.41 -22.56 -0.90
CA GLU A 80 1.02 -22.39 0.49
C GLU A 80 0.48 -20.97 0.74
N ILE A 81 1.19 -19.96 0.24
CA ILE A 81 0.81 -18.55 0.37
C ILE A 81 -0.51 -18.25 -0.36
N LEU A 82 -0.76 -18.86 -1.51
CA LEU A 82 -2.03 -18.73 -2.23
C LEU A 82 -3.19 -19.36 -1.44
N ARG A 83 -2.97 -20.50 -0.76
CA ARG A 83 -3.98 -21.06 0.15
C ARG A 83 -4.24 -20.15 1.35
N GLU A 84 -3.21 -19.55 1.95
CA GLU A 84 -3.36 -18.52 2.99
C GLU A 84 -4.21 -17.34 2.46
N ALA A 85 -3.93 -16.88 1.24
CA ALA A 85 -4.63 -15.79 0.57
C ALA A 85 -6.10 -16.12 0.28
N GLU A 86 -6.43 -17.33 -0.16
CA GLU A 86 -7.82 -17.76 -0.34
C GLU A 86 -8.62 -17.72 0.96
N VAL A 87 -8.01 -18.11 2.09
CA VAL A 87 -8.66 -18.05 3.40
C VAL A 87 -8.90 -16.60 3.84
N LEU A 88 -7.93 -15.71 3.64
CA LEU A 88 -8.08 -14.27 3.88
C LEU A 88 -9.22 -13.69 3.02
N GLY A 89 -9.30 -14.09 1.75
CA GLY A 89 -10.32 -13.67 0.79
C GLY A 89 -11.77 -14.02 1.17
N ARG A 90 -11.99 -14.87 2.19
CA ARG A 90 -13.33 -15.10 2.76
C ARG A 90 -13.82 -13.96 3.65
N TYR A 91 -12.92 -13.06 4.04
CA TYR A 91 -13.18 -11.99 5.01
C TYR A 91 -12.87 -10.59 4.46
N CYS A 92 -12.38 -10.47 3.24
CA CYS A 92 -12.12 -9.20 2.56
C CYS A 92 -12.49 -9.27 1.07
N GLU A 93 -12.60 -8.12 0.40
CA GLU A 93 -12.99 -8.06 -1.02
C GLU A 93 -11.84 -8.44 -1.95
N THR A 94 -10.59 -8.08 -1.61
CA THR A 94 -9.43 -8.39 -2.44
C THR A 94 -8.19 -8.61 -1.59
N VAL A 95 -7.48 -9.71 -1.85
CA VAL A 95 -6.18 -10.00 -1.25
C VAL A 95 -5.07 -9.62 -2.23
N ILE A 96 -4.06 -8.95 -1.72
CA ILE A 96 -2.84 -8.57 -2.44
C ILE A 96 -1.79 -9.66 -2.22
N VAL A 97 -1.23 -10.21 -3.29
CA VAL A 97 -0.11 -11.16 -3.25
C VAL A 97 1.14 -10.43 -3.72
N VAL A 98 2.22 -10.47 -2.93
CA VAL A 98 3.44 -9.68 -3.16
C VAL A 98 4.57 -10.61 -3.62
N PRO A 99 4.77 -10.80 -4.93
CA PRO A 99 5.88 -11.59 -5.45
C PRO A 99 7.22 -10.86 -5.31
N LYS A 100 8.21 -11.56 -4.77
CA LYS A 100 9.57 -11.05 -4.52
C LYS A 100 10.65 -11.89 -5.17
N ASP A 101 10.41 -13.18 -5.36
CA ASP A 101 11.36 -14.11 -5.96
C ASP A 101 11.40 -13.98 -7.50
N PRO A 102 12.56 -13.62 -8.11
CA PRO A 102 12.73 -13.61 -9.56
C PRO A 102 12.42 -14.93 -10.27
N ALA A 103 12.47 -16.08 -9.58
CA ALA A 103 12.09 -17.38 -10.15
C ALA A 103 10.62 -17.44 -10.62
N LEU A 104 9.78 -16.51 -10.16
CA LEU A 104 8.38 -16.38 -10.60
C LEU A 104 8.24 -15.78 -12.01
N MET A 105 9.30 -15.20 -12.58
CA MET A 105 9.25 -14.52 -13.89
C MET A 105 9.06 -15.47 -15.08
N ASP A 106 9.20 -16.78 -14.88
CA ASP A 106 9.00 -17.76 -15.95
C ASP A 106 7.51 -17.94 -16.32
N GLU A 107 6.59 -17.39 -15.52
CA GLU A 107 5.16 -17.61 -15.65
C GLU A 107 4.34 -16.32 -15.85
N PRO A 108 3.21 -16.38 -16.57
CA PRO A 108 2.31 -15.24 -16.73
C PRO A 108 1.83 -14.70 -15.38
N ARG A 109 1.89 -13.38 -15.20
CA ARG A 109 1.46 -12.70 -13.97
C ARG A 109 2.10 -13.32 -12.72
N LEU A 110 3.33 -13.84 -12.84
CA LEU A 110 4.11 -14.39 -11.72
C LEU A 110 3.41 -15.58 -11.04
N SER A 111 2.65 -16.36 -11.81
CA SER A 111 1.79 -17.44 -11.33
C SER A 111 0.69 -17.02 -10.34
N VAL A 112 0.41 -15.73 -10.20
CA VAL A 112 -0.63 -15.22 -9.29
C VAL A 112 -1.99 -15.18 -9.99
N PRO A 113 -3.01 -15.93 -9.51
CA PRO A 113 -4.35 -15.91 -10.07
C PRO A 113 -5.00 -14.52 -10.14
N TYR A 114 -5.84 -14.27 -11.15
CA TYR A 114 -6.51 -12.98 -11.37
C TYR A 114 -7.49 -12.55 -10.27
N MET A 115 -7.96 -13.50 -9.45
CA MET A 115 -8.76 -13.16 -8.27
C MET A 115 -7.98 -12.39 -7.20
N PHE A 116 -6.65 -12.41 -7.27
CA PHE A 116 -5.77 -11.63 -6.41
C PHE A 116 -5.22 -10.40 -7.12
N ARG A 117 -4.98 -9.34 -6.35
CA ARG A 117 -4.26 -8.15 -6.81
C ARG A 117 -2.76 -8.39 -6.64
N LEU A 118 -1.95 -7.96 -7.61
CA LEU A 118 -0.50 -8.03 -7.45
C LEU A 118 -0.01 -6.88 -6.55
N GLY A 119 0.89 -7.18 -5.62
CA GLY A 119 1.56 -6.18 -4.80
C GLY A 119 2.95 -5.89 -5.34
N TYR A 120 3.22 -4.62 -5.65
CA TYR A 120 4.54 -4.16 -6.06
C TYR A 120 5.14 -3.30 -4.95
N SER A 121 6.22 -3.75 -4.32
CA SER A 121 6.91 -2.91 -3.32
C SER A 121 7.76 -1.86 -4.01
N VAL A 122 7.38 -0.61 -3.82
CA VAL A 122 8.06 0.54 -4.40
C VAL A 122 9.51 0.58 -3.87
N PRO A 123 10.52 0.71 -4.76
CA PRO A 123 11.91 0.71 -4.34
C PRO A 123 12.22 1.75 -3.28
N THR A 124 12.83 1.29 -2.19
CA THR A 124 13.38 2.14 -1.13
C THR A 124 14.80 1.69 -0.80
N ARG A 125 15.52 2.44 0.03
CA ARG A 125 16.83 2.01 0.56
C ARG A 125 16.75 0.73 1.41
N TYR A 126 15.56 0.32 1.85
CA TYR A 126 15.35 -0.77 2.82
C TYR A 126 14.70 -2.02 2.21
N GLY A 127 14.35 -1.97 0.93
CA GLY A 127 13.67 -3.07 0.24
C GLY A 127 12.97 -2.63 -1.04
N GLY A 128 12.68 -3.60 -1.88
CA GLY A 128 12.01 -3.47 -3.18
C GLY A 128 11.69 -4.87 -3.72
N THR A 129 11.22 -4.96 -4.96
CA THR A 129 11.25 -6.21 -5.73
C THR A 129 12.29 -6.07 -6.83
N GLU A 130 13.01 -7.15 -7.13
CA GLU A 130 13.93 -7.22 -8.28
C GLU A 130 13.20 -7.57 -9.58
N ILE A 131 11.92 -7.96 -9.46
CA ILE A 131 11.08 -8.31 -10.59
C ILE A 131 10.71 -7.04 -11.38
N PRO A 132 10.98 -6.99 -12.70
CA PRO A 132 10.60 -5.85 -13.54
C PRO A 132 9.09 -5.62 -13.57
N THR A 133 8.69 -4.36 -13.71
CA THR A 133 7.28 -3.92 -13.81
C THR A 133 6.50 -4.60 -14.94
N THR A 134 7.18 -5.03 -16.01
CA THR A 134 6.58 -5.72 -17.17
C THR A 134 5.92 -7.07 -16.84
N PHE A 135 6.25 -7.68 -15.70
CA PHE A 135 5.63 -8.91 -15.22
C PHE A 135 4.35 -8.66 -14.38
N PHE A 136 4.10 -7.42 -13.97
CA PHE A 136 2.95 -7.04 -13.15
C PHE A 136 1.71 -6.74 -14.00
N ARG A 137 1.19 -7.76 -14.69
CA ARG A 137 0.10 -7.61 -15.69
C ARG A 137 -1.29 -7.72 -15.09
N GLY A 138 -2.04 -6.62 -14.99
CA GLY A 138 -3.39 -6.51 -14.43
C GLY A 138 -3.40 -5.67 -13.13
N PRO A 139 -4.44 -5.73 -12.29
CA PRO A 139 -4.54 -4.85 -11.12
C PRO A 139 -3.34 -4.96 -10.17
N VAL A 140 -2.75 -3.81 -9.83
CA VAL A 140 -1.60 -3.66 -8.94
C VAL A 140 -1.93 -2.76 -7.74
N HIS A 141 -1.39 -3.14 -6.59
CA HIS A 141 -1.26 -2.31 -5.41
C HIS A 141 0.22 -1.91 -5.22
N LEU A 142 0.51 -0.62 -5.08
CA LEU A 142 1.87 -0.16 -4.79
C LEU A 142 2.08 -0.07 -3.27
N LEU A 143 3.03 -0.86 -2.75
CA LEU A 143 3.34 -0.90 -1.33
C LEU A 143 4.38 0.15 -0.95
N GLY A 144 3.97 1.11 -0.12
CA GLY A 144 4.84 2.14 0.45
C GLY A 144 5.61 2.97 -0.58
N GLY A 145 6.79 3.47 -0.18
CA GLY A 145 7.66 4.27 -1.04
C GLY A 145 7.34 5.76 -1.09
N ARG A 146 7.97 6.46 -2.05
CA ARG A 146 7.78 7.90 -2.25
C ARG A 146 6.65 8.17 -3.26
N PRO A 147 5.86 9.25 -3.09
CA PRO A 147 4.75 9.55 -3.99
C PRO A 147 5.15 9.78 -5.45
N ASP A 148 6.27 10.45 -5.70
CA ASP A 148 6.78 10.69 -7.05
C ASP A 148 7.20 9.38 -7.74
N VAL A 149 7.82 8.46 -7.01
CA VAL A 149 8.19 7.14 -7.53
C VAL A 149 6.96 6.28 -7.78
N GLN A 150 5.96 6.32 -6.89
CA GLN A 150 4.68 5.64 -7.10
C GLN A 150 4.00 6.10 -8.38
N ARG A 151 4.01 7.43 -8.64
CA ARG A 151 3.42 8.00 -9.87
C ARG A 151 4.13 7.50 -11.13
N GLU A 152 5.45 7.43 -11.11
CA GLU A 152 6.25 6.96 -12.25
C GLU A 152 6.02 5.47 -12.54
N LEU A 153 5.85 4.66 -11.50
CA LEU A 153 5.48 3.25 -11.61
C LEU A 153 4.07 3.05 -12.17
N ALA A 154 3.14 3.96 -11.86
CA ALA A 154 1.77 3.91 -12.38
C ALA A 154 1.67 4.14 -13.89
N ARG A 155 2.71 4.69 -14.53
CA ARG A 155 2.80 4.76 -16.00
C ARG A 155 3.09 3.41 -16.66
N GLN A 156 3.49 2.41 -15.87
CA GLN A 156 3.96 1.11 -16.37
C GLN A 156 3.05 -0.05 -15.98
N MET A 157 2.12 0.17 -15.05
CA MET A 157 1.27 -0.86 -14.45
C MET A 157 -0.14 -0.34 -14.22
N ASP A 158 -1.13 -1.24 -14.21
CA ASP A 158 -2.51 -0.94 -13.89
C ASP A 158 -2.69 -0.77 -12.36
N VAL A 159 -2.31 0.39 -11.85
CA VAL A 159 -2.34 0.70 -10.41
C VAL A 159 -3.76 1.06 -9.97
N GLN A 160 -4.32 0.23 -9.08
CA GLN A 160 -5.68 0.36 -8.55
C GLN A 160 -5.71 0.84 -7.10
N SER A 161 -4.58 0.79 -6.40
CA SER A 161 -4.48 1.25 -5.01
C SER A 161 -3.02 1.48 -4.62
N ILE A 162 -2.77 2.37 -3.67
CA ILE A 162 -1.45 2.63 -3.12
C ILE A 162 -1.55 2.82 -1.61
N ASP A 163 -0.52 2.44 -0.86
CA ASP A 163 -0.35 2.85 0.53
C ASP A 163 0.98 3.61 0.72
N GLY A 164 1.05 4.47 1.74
CA GLY A 164 2.29 5.18 2.00
C GLY A 164 2.27 6.04 3.25
N ASN A 165 3.24 5.78 4.13
CA ASN A 165 3.46 6.56 5.36
C ASN A 165 4.67 7.49 5.27
N ARG A 166 5.41 7.53 4.14
CA ARG A 166 6.68 8.26 4.04
C ARG A 166 6.54 9.74 4.43
N LEU A 167 5.43 10.37 4.06
CA LEU A 167 5.11 11.76 4.43
C LEU A 167 5.16 12.03 5.94
N THR A 168 4.86 11.04 6.78
CA THR A 168 4.88 11.23 8.24
C THR A 168 6.30 11.18 8.79
N LEU A 169 7.23 10.53 8.09
CA LEU A 169 8.64 10.51 8.43
C LEU A 169 9.31 11.83 8.05
N ASP A 170 9.08 12.33 6.84
CA ASP A 170 9.62 13.62 6.39
C ASP A 170 9.06 14.79 7.21
N ALA A 171 7.78 14.76 7.56
CA ALA A 171 7.15 15.78 8.41
C ALA A 171 7.80 15.93 9.79
N LYS A 172 8.44 14.87 10.34
CA LYS A 172 9.20 14.96 11.61
C LYS A 172 10.42 15.86 11.50
N PHE A 173 10.96 16.02 10.30
CA PHE A 173 12.09 16.89 10.00
C PHE A 173 11.67 18.27 9.47
N GLY A 174 10.35 18.56 9.45
CA GLY A 174 9.81 19.81 8.92
C GLY A 174 9.63 19.80 7.40
N ASP A 175 9.83 18.66 6.73
CA ASP A 175 9.68 18.53 5.29
C ASP A 175 8.26 18.10 4.90
N TYR A 176 7.83 18.51 3.72
CA TYR A 176 6.55 18.11 3.11
C TYR A 176 6.74 17.76 1.65
N PHE A 177 5.86 16.92 1.10
CA PHE A 177 5.80 16.65 -0.32
C PHE A 177 5.09 17.82 -1.02
N ASP A 178 5.80 18.51 -1.91
CA ASP A 178 5.27 19.71 -2.57
C ASP A 178 4.51 19.42 -3.89
N GLY A 179 4.30 18.16 -4.21
CA GLY A 179 3.77 17.71 -5.50
C GLY A 179 4.85 17.10 -6.41
N GLN A 180 6.14 17.37 -6.13
CA GLN A 180 7.25 16.82 -6.90
C GLN A 180 8.26 16.08 -6.03
N ARG A 181 8.61 16.64 -4.86
CA ARG A 181 9.59 16.07 -3.94
C ARG A 181 9.36 16.52 -2.51
N PHE A 182 10.04 15.85 -1.58
CA PHE A 182 10.13 16.33 -0.20
C PHE A 182 11.09 17.52 -0.10
N ARG A 183 10.66 18.57 0.61
CA ARG A 183 11.45 19.79 0.88
C ARG A 183 10.98 20.47 2.17
N PRO A 184 11.77 21.38 2.77
CA PRO A 184 11.36 22.13 3.95
C PRO A 184 10.05 22.88 3.73
N HIS A 185 9.13 22.78 4.69
CA HIS A 185 7.87 23.49 4.66
C HIS A 185 8.08 24.99 5.01
N PRO A 186 7.54 25.95 4.24
CA PRO A 186 7.79 27.38 4.45
C PRO A 186 7.50 27.88 5.87
N GLU A 187 6.43 27.36 6.49
CA GLU A 187 6.03 27.69 7.87
C GLU A 187 6.43 26.63 8.91
N GLY A 188 6.94 25.47 8.48
CA GLY A 188 7.17 24.31 9.35
C GLY A 188 5.93 23.78 10.10
N GLY A 189 6.18 22.85 11.02
CA GLY A 189 5.17 22.26 11.88
C GLY A 189 4.59 20.95 11.34
N TYR A 190 4.67 19.89 12.15
CA TYR A 190 4.31 18.52 11.76
C TYR A 190 2.92 18.41 11.11
N ARG A 191 1.91 19.05 11.71
CA ARG A 191 0.54 19.04 11.18
C ARG A 191 0.46 19.60 9.77
N ARG A 192 1.10 20.75 9.52
CA ARG A 192 1.10 21.41 8.21
C ARG A 192 1.81 20.56 7.19
N CYS A 193 3.00 20.05 7.53
CA CYS A 193 3.75 19.14 6.66
C CYS A 193 2.93 17.91 6.24
N VAL A 194 2.26 17.24 7.19
CA VAL A 194 1.40 16.07 6.90
C VAL A 194 0.20 16.48 6.03
N THR A 195 -0.50 17.55 6.41
CA THR A 195 -1.70 18.04 5.69
C THR A 195 -1.37 18.38 4.24
N ASP A 196 -0.31 19.16 4.03
CA ASP A 196 0.10 19.60 2.69
C ASP A 196 0.64 18.46 1.86
N SER A 197 1.38 17.53 2.45
CA SER A 197 1.81 16.32 1.75
C SER A 197 0.61 15.49 1.28
N ILE A 198 -0.36 15.21 2.15
CA ILE A 198 -1.57 14.43 1.81
C ILE A 198 -2.35 15.10 0.67
N ARG A 199 -2.53 16.43 0.75
CA ARG A 199 -3.19 17.22 -0.30
C ARG A 199 -2.45 17.14 -1.63
N ASN A 200 -1.14 17.34 -1.61
CA ASN A 200 -0.32 17.39 -2.83
C ASN A 200 -0.15 16.01 -3.46
N VAL A 201 -0.05 14.95 -2.66
CA VAL A 201 -0.07 13.58 -3.18
C VAL A 201 -1.41 13.30 -3.82
N LYS A 202 -2.54 13.64 -3.19
CA LYS A 202 -3.84 13.47 -3.84
C LYS A 202 -3.91 14.21 -5.18
N ALA A 203 -3.49 15.48 -5.21
CA ALA A 203 -3.48 16.29 -6.42
C ALA A 203 -2.62 15.68 -7.54
N LEU A 204 -1.42 15.16 -7.21
CA LEU A 204 -0.51 14.50 -8.16
C LEU A 204 -1.19 13.39 -8.98
N TRP A 205 -2.14 12.70 -8.39
CA TRP A 205 -2.86 11.62 -9.07
C TRP A 205 -4.20 12.04 -9.67
N GLU A 206 -4.68 13.24 -9.37
CA GLU A 206 -5.92 13.80 -9.93
C GLU A 206 -5.68 14.63 -11.19
N THR A 207 -4.46 15.13 -11.42
CA THR A 207 -4.12 16.06 -12.51
C THR A 207 -3.89 15.42 -13.89
N ASP A 208 -3.89 14.09 -14.01
CA ASP A 208 -3.53 13.38 -15.25
C ASP A 208 -4.68 12.47 -15.77
N THR A 209 -5.92 12.95 -15.78
CA THR A 209 -7.01 12.28 -16.51
C THR A 209 -7.09 12.61 -18.00
N ASP A 210 -6.16 13.41 -18.53
CA ASP A 210 -6.14 13.79 -19.96
C ASP A 210 -4.89 13.27 -20.66
N HIS A 211 -4.82 11.97 -20.91
CA HIS A 211 -4.00 11.44 -22.00
C HIS A 211 -4.82 10.41 -22.77
N ASP A 212 -5.37 10.90 -23.89
CA ASP A 212 -5.89 10.16 -25.03
C ASP A 212 -4.88 9.14 -25.58
#